data_AF-A0A7J8W8J4-F1
#
_entry.id   AF-A0A7J8W8J4-F1
#
_cell.length_a   1.000
_cell.length_b   1.000
_cell.length_c   1.000
_cell.angle_alpha   90.00
_cell.angle_beta   90.00
_cell.angle_gamma   90.00
#
_symmetry.space_group_name_H-M   'P 1'
#
loop_
_entity.id
_entity.type
_entity.pdbx_description
1 polymer ?
#
loop_
_entity_poly.entity_id
_entity_poly.type
_entity_poly.pdbx_seq_one_letter_code
_entity_poly.pdbx_strand_id
1 'polypeptide(L)' 'MVEEYMALLQCAKIQVDKVCSRAINPPTFLKRLINITEMSEQWVTA' A
#
# COMPACT_ATOMS: atom_id res chain seq x y z
N MET A 1 22.71 -8.46 -15.62
CA MET A 1 22.57 -7.53 -14.47
C MET A 1 21.18 -6.87 -14.41
N VAL A 2 20.58 -6.45 -15.53
CA VAL A 2 19.24 -5.82 -15.52
C VAL A 2 18.11 -6.80 -15.15
N GLU A 3 18.22 -8.07 -15.52
CA GLU A 3 17.16 -9.07 -15.29
C GLU A 3 16.92 -9.38 -13.80
N GLU A 4 17.97 -9.48 -12.99
CA GLU A 4 17.83 -9.69 -11.54
C GLU A 4 17.18 -8.49 -10.86
N TYR A 5 17.56 -7.27 -11.27
CA TYR A 5 16.91 -6.04 -10.81
C TYR A 5 15.42 -5.99 -11.19
N MET A 6 15.09 -6.39 -12.42
CA MET A 6 13.71 -6.48 -12.90
C MET A 6 12.89 -7.52 -12.12
N ALA A 7 13.49 -8.68 -11.83
CA ALA A 7 12.85 -9.73 -11.03
C ALA A 7 12.57 -9.26 -9.60
N LEU A 8 13.53 -8.56 -8.98
CA LEU A 8 13.35 -7.97 -7.65
C LEU A 8 12.27 -6.88 -7.66
N LEU A 9 12.25 -6.01 -8.68
CA LEU A 9 11.23 -4.98 -8.85
C LEU A 9 9.84 -5.60 -9.01
N GLN A 10 9.72 -6.68 -9.80
CA GLN A 10 8.46 -7.38 -9.99
C GLN A 10 8.00 -8.09 -8.71
N CYS A 11 8.91 -8.75 -7.98
CA CYS A 11 8.62 -9.33 -6.67
C CYS A 11 8.16 -8.28 -5.65
N ALA A 12 8.78 -7.10 -5.64
CA ALA A 12 8.36 -5.99 -4.79
C ALA A 12 6.94 -5.51 -5.14
N LYS A 13 6.64 -5.34 -6.44
CA LYS A 13 5.28 -5.00 -6.92
C LYS A 13 4.24 -6.04 -6.49
N ILE A 14 4.53 -7.33 -6.70
CA ILE A 14 3.62 -8.42 -6.29
C ILE A 14 3.39 -8.40 -4.78
N GLN A 15 4.42 -8.11 -3.98
CA GLN A 15 4.27 -7.99 -2.52
C GLN A 15 3.45 -6.78 -2.12
N VAL A 16 3.67 -5.63 -2.75
CA VAL A 16 2.87 -4.41 -2.51
C VAL A 16 1.43 -4.64 -2.92
N ASP A 17 1.16 -5.19 -4.10
CA ASP A 17 -0.18 -5.51 -4.58
C ASP A 17 -0.85 -6.56 -3.68
N LYS A 18 -0.11 -7.56 -3.22
CA LYS A 18 -0.60 -8.55 -2.26
C LYS A 18 -0.89 -7.93 -0.89
N VAL A 19 -0.09 -6.98 -0.43
CA VAL A 19 -0.32 -6.28 0.85
C VAL A 19 -1.48 -5.29 0.73
N CYS A 20 -1.60 -4.58 -0.38
CA CYS A 20 -2.70 -3.65 -0.68
C CYS A 20 -4.02 -4.40 -0.92
N SER A 21 -4.02 -5.49 -1.69
CA SER A 21 -5.20 -6.35 -1.87
C SER A 21 -5.57 -7.09 -0.58
N ARG A 22 -4.58 -7.46 0.23
CA ARG A 22 -4.77 -8.04 1.56
C ARG A 22 -4.89 -6.97 2.64
N ALA A 23 -4.94 -5.67 2.33
CA ALA A 23 -5.14 -4.61 3.31
C ALA A 23 -6.59 -4.69 3.82
N ILE A 24 -6.80 -5.68 4.69
CA ILE A 24 -7.43 -5.63 6.00
C ILE A 24 -8.43 -4.49 6.07
N ASN A 25 -9.67 -4.79 5.71
CA ASN A 25 -10.83 -3.92 5.81
C ASN A 25 -10.51 -2.46 5.47
N PRO A 26 -10.78 -1.99 4.24
CA PRO A 26 -10.52 -0.61 3.84
C PRO A 26 -10.86 0.43 4.92
N PRO A 27 -11.98 0.33 5.67
CA PRO A 27 -12.28 1.29 6.76
C PRO A 27 -11.27 1.29 7.93
N THR A 28 -10.71 0.15 8.31
CA THR A 28 -9.76 0.02 9.44
C THR A 28 -8.38 0.51 9.05
N PHE A 29 -7.95 0.21 7.83
CA PHE A 29 -6.69 0.71 7.28
C PHE A 29 -6.74 2.23 7.10
N LEU A 30 -7.82 2.76 6.52
CA LEU A 30 -8.02 4.19 6.33
C LEU A 30 -8.01 4.94 7.67
N LYS A 31 -8.71 4.43 8.69
CA LYS A 31 -8.68 5.02 10.05
C LYS A 31 -7.29 5.07 10.66
N ARG A 32 -6.49 4.00 10.51
CA ARG A 32 -5.09 4.00 10.97
C ARG A 32 -4.25 5.01 10.20
N LEU A 33 -4.44 5.11 8.89
CA LEU A 33 -3.69 6.03 8.05
C LEU A 33 -3.98 7.48 8.42
N ILE A 34 -5.27 7.84 8.58
CA ILE A 34 -5.74 9.14 9.06
C ILE A 34 -5.09 9.48 10.42
N ASN A 35 -5.08 8.54 11.36
CA ASN A 35 -4.51 8.77 12.69
C ASN A 35 -2.98 8.94 12.68
N ILE A 36 -2.26 8.28 11.77
CA ILE A 36 -0.79 8.36 11.68
C ILE A 36 -0.35 9.61 10.92
N THR A 37 -1.05 9.93 9.84
CA THR A 37 -0.69 11.03 8.95
C THR A 37 -1.28 12.37 9.40
N GLU A 38 -2.19 12.35 10.38
CA GLU A 38 -3.06 13.46 10.79
C GLU A 38 -3.82 14.11 9.60
N MET A 39 -3.92 13.40 8.47
CA MET A 39 -4.64 13.86 7.29
C MET A 39 -6.13 13.63 7.48
N SER A 40 -6.95 14.56 7.00
CA SER A 40 -8.41 14.36 7.03
C SER A 40 -8.81 13.22 6.10
N GLU A 41 -9.95 12.58 6.41
CA GLU A 41 -10.51 11.49 5.61
C GLU A 41 -10.68 11.87 4.14
N GLN A 42 -10.96 13.15 3.86
CA GLN A 42 -11.14 13.70 2.51
C GLN A 42 -9.87 13.68 1.67
N TRP A 43 -8.69 13.81 2.28
CA TRP A 43 -7.40 13.70 1.56
C TRP A 43 -6.96 12.26 1.36
N VAL A 44 -7.50 11.34 2.16
CA VAL A 44 -7.12 9.92 2.17
C VAL A 44 -8.04 9.06 1.29
N THR A 45 -9.27 9.52 1.06
CA THR A 45 -10.31 8.79 0.29
C THR A 45 -10.63 9.38 -1.08
N ALA A 46 -10.03 10.53 -1.42
CA ALA A 46 -10.10 11.14 -2.75
C ALA A 46 -9.28 10.32 -3.77
#